data_AF-U6D0A5-F1
#
_entry.id   AF-U6D0A5-F1
#
_cell.length_a   1.000
_cell.length_b   1.000
_cell.length_c   1.000
_cell.angle_alpha   90.00
_cell.angle_beta   90.00
_cell.angle_gamma   90.00
#
_symmetry.space_group_name_H-M   'P 1'
#
loop_
_entity.id
_entity.type
_entity.pdbx_description
1 polymer ?
#
loop_
_entity_poly.entity_id
_entity_poly.type
_entity_poly.pdbx_seq_one_letter_code
_entity_poly.pdbx_strand_id
1 'polypeptide(L)'
;FNGHPPPGCASAPVAQELRAFVEATFQRQFVLTLSELKRLFNLHLASLPPGHTLFSGISDRMLQDTVLAAGCKQILVPFPPQTAASPDEQKVFALWESGDMSDQHRQVLLEIFSKNYRVRRNMIQSRLTQECGEDLSKQEVDKVLKDCCVSCGGMWYLKGTVQS
;
A
#
# COMPACT_ATOMS: atom_id res chain seq x y z
N PHE A 1 31.75 -37.10 7.61
CA PHE A 1 30.82 -35.99 7.93
C PHE A 1 30.54 -35.21 6.65
N ASN A 2 29.54 -35.62 5.86
CA ASN A 2 29.07 -34.84 4.70
C ASN A 2 27.79 -34.12 5.14
N GLY A 3 27.92 -32.82 5.43
CA GLY A 3 26.81 -31.96 5.82
C GLY A 3 26.03 -31.50 4.60
N HIS A 4 24.90 -32.15 4.31
CA HIS A 4 23.84 -31.48 3.58
C HIS A 4 23.10 -30.55 4.55
N PRO A 5 22.86 -29.27 4.19
CA PRO A 5 21.99 -28.43 4.99
C PRO A 5 20.55 -28.95 4.86
N PRO A 6 19.73 -28.85 5.92
CA PRO A 6 18.35 -29.30 5.87
C PRO A 6 17.54 -28.47 4.85
N PRO A 7 16.55 -29.05 4.15
CA PRO A 7 15.83 -28.38 3.05
C PRO A 7 14.92 -27.20 3.44
N GLY A 8 14.99 -26.72 4.69
CA GLY A 8 14.03 -25.74 5.24
C GLY A 8 14.57 -24.32 5.45
N CYS A 9 15.85 -24.06 5.19
CA CYS A 9 16.50 -22.83 5.70
C CYS A 9 16.68 -21.71 4.67
N ALA A 10 16.51 -21.97 3.37
CA ALA A 10 16.74 -20.97 2.31
C ALA A 10 15.54 -20.02 2.08
N SER A 11 14.34 -20.41 2.53
CA SER A 11 13.10 -19.63 2.36
C SER A 11 12.91 -18.55 3.44
N ALA A 12 13.40 -18.77 4.66
CA ALA A 12 13.31 -17.80 5.75
C ALA A 12 14.06 -16.48 5.48
N PRO A 13 15.30 -16.49 4.92
CA PRO A 13 16.01 -15.27 4.56
C PRO A 13 15.28 -14.46 3.49
N VAL A 14 14.74 -15.12 2.46
CA VAL A 14 14.01 -14.45 1.38
C VAL A 14 12.73 -13.78 1.91
N ALA A 15 11.96 -14.48 2.73
CA ALA A 15 10.73 -13.95 3.31
C ALA A 15 11.01 -12.75 4.24
N GLN A 16 12.11 -12.79 5.01
CA GLN A 16 12.50 -11.70 5.90
C GLN A 16 12.94 -10.46 5.13
N GLU A 17 13.80 -10.61 4.12
CA GLU A 17 14.25 -9.49 3.27
C GLU A 17 13.08 -8.87 2.49
N LEU A 18 12.20 -9.71 1.94
CA LEU A 18 11.01 -9.24 1.24
C LEU A 18 10.08 -8.47 2.17
N ARG A 19 9.90 -8.97 3.41
CA ARG A 19 9.11 -8.29 4.44
C ARG A 19 9.72 -6.94 4.81
N ALA A 20 11.03 -6.87 5.01
CA ALA A 20 11.73 -5.62 5.33
C ALA A 20 11.56 -4.58 4.21
N PHE A 21 11.68 -5.00 2.95
CA PHE A 21 11.39 -4.14 1.80
C PHE A 21 9.95 -3.63 1.81
N VAL A 22 8.97 -4.51 2.02
CA VAL A 22 7.54 -4.17 2.05
C VAL A 22 7.26 -3.17 3.19
N GLU A 23 7.68 -3.47 4.42
CA GLU A 23 7.45 -2.60 5.59
C GLU A 23 8.05 -1.21 5.36
N ALA A 24 9.33 -1.13 4.94
CA ALA A 24 10.00 0.13 4.66
C ALA A 24 9.32 0.93 3.52
N THR A 25 8.79 0.22 2.52
CA THR A 25 8.10 0.83 1.38
C THR A 25 6.76 1.42 1.80
N PHE A 26 5.93 0.66 2.52
CA PHE A 26 4.61 1.12 2.94
C PHE A 26 4.65 2.17 4.04
N GLN A 27 5.67 2.16 4.91
CA GLN A 27 5.91 3.26 5.86
C GLN A 27 6.19 4.60 5.17
N ARG A 28 6.68 4.60 3.93
CA ARG A 28 6.98 5.81 3.16
C ARG A 28 5.84 6.22 2.23
N GLN A 29 5.22 5.24 1.57
CA GLN A 29 4.25 5.50 0.50
C GLN A 29 2.80 5.48 0.99
N PHE A 30 2.51 4.80 2.10
CA PHE A 30 1.20 4.53 2.69
C PHE A 30 0.23 3.74 1.81
N VAL A 31 0.07 4.11 0.53
CA VAL A 31 -0.87 3.48 -0.42
C VAL A 31 -0.16 3.20 -1.73
N LEU A 32 -0.25 1.97 -2.22
CA LEU A 32 0.38 1.52 -3.47
C LEU A 32 -0.53 0.53 -4.22
N THR A 33 -0.48 0.57 -5.54
CA THR A 33 -1.01 -0.53 -6.37
C THR A 33 0.01 -1.66 -6.45
N LEU A 34 -0.42 -2.87 -6.84
CA LEU A 34 0.52 -3.96 -7.09
C LEU A 34 1.51 -3.61 -8.21
N SER A 35 1.04 -2.94 -9.27
CA SER A 35 1.89 -2.47 -10.37
C SER A 35 3.02 -1.57 -9.86
N GLU A 36 2.70 -0.59 -9.01
CA GLU A 36 3.69 0.33 -8.46
C GLU A 36 4.63 -0.35 -7.46
N LEU A 37 4.10 -1.26 -6.63
CA LEU A 37 4.94 -2.05 -5.71
C LEU A 37 5.95 -2.92 -6.49
N LYS A 38 5.53 -3.56 -7.58
CA LYS A 38 6.42 -4.33 -8.47
C LYS A 38 7.50 -3.43 -9.08
N ARG A 39 7.13 -2.22 -9.52
CA ARG A 39 8.09 -1.23 -10.05
C ARG A 39 9.13 -0.85 -8.99
N LEU A 40 8.70 -0.54 -7.77
CA LEU A 40 9.59 -0.22 -6.65
C LEU A 40 10.46 -1.41 -6.25
N PHE A 41 9.92 -2.62 -6.28
CA PHE A 41 10.69 -3.83 -5.99
C PHE A 41 11.77 -4.08 -7.04
N ASN A 42 11.47 -3.89 -8.33
CA ASN A 42 12.48 -3.99 -9.39
C ASN A 42 13.57 -2.92 -9.26
N LEU A 43 13.22 -1.70 -8.87
CA LEU A 43 14.21 -0.65 -8.56
C LEU A 43 15.08 -1.02 -7.37
N HIS A 44 14.49 -1.64 -6.34
CA HIS A 44 15.24 -2.14 -5.19
C HIS A 44 16.19 -3.27 -5.60
N LEU A 45 15.73 -4.24 -6.40
CA LEU A 45 16.59 -5.30 -6.94
C LEU A 45 17.78 -4.74 -7.72
N ALA A 46 17.58 -3.68 -8.50
CA ALA A 46 18.65 -3.05 -9.27
C ALA A 46 19.74 -2.40 -8.41
N SER A 47 19.48 -2.09 -7.14
CA SER A 47 20.49 -1.54 -6.21
C SER A 47 21.20 -2.61 -5.37
N LEU A 48 20.79 -3.88 -5.45
CA LEU A 48 21.37 -4.97 -4.67
C LEU A 48 22.57 -5.61 -5.38
N PRO A 49 23.56 -6.13 -4.61
CA PRO A 49 24.71 -6.82 -5.20
C PRO A 49 24.29 -8.12 -5.91
N PRO A 50 24.98 -8.53 -6.99
CA PRO A 50 24.73 -9.81 -7.64
C PRO A 50 24.77 -10.99 -6.66
N GLY A 51 23.84 -11.92 -6.80
CA GLY A 51 23.72 -13.09 -5.91
C GLY A 51 22.91 -12.84 -4.63
N HIS A 52 22.32 -11.66 -4.45
CA HIS A 52 21.38 -11.40 -3.37
C HIS A 52 20.19 -12.38 -3.39
N THR A 53 19.71 -12.78 -2.21
CA THR A 53 18.66 -13.80 -2.04
C THR A 53 17.35 -13.44 -2.76
N LEU A 54 17.00 -12.14 -2.83
CA LEU A 54 15.81 -11.64 -3.52
C LEU A 54 15.82 -11.85 -5.05
N PHE A 55 16.96 -12.20 -5.66
CA PHE A 55 17.00 -12.62 -7.06
C PHE A 55 16.45 -14.03 -7.30
N SER A 56 15.99 -14.75 -6.27
CA SER A 56 15.46 -16.12 -6.36
C SER A 56 14.13 -16.26 -7.11
N GLY A 57 13.61 -15.20 -7.73
CA GLY A 57 12.32 -15.19 -8.43
C GLY A 57 11.14 -15.05 -7.46
N ILE A 58 10.82 -13.82 -7.07
CA ILE A 58 9.64 -13.52 -6.25
C ILE A 58 8.41 -13.40 -7.15
N SER A 59 7.40 -14.22 -6.90
CA SER A 59 6.12 -14.13 -7.62
C SER A 59 5.26 -12.99 -7.10
N ASP A 60 4.38 -12.47 -7.95
CA ASP A 60 3.38 -11.46 -7.55
C ASP A 60 2.51 -11.94 -6.38
N ARG A 61 2.21 -13.24 -6.31
CA ARG A 61 1.45 -13.83 -5.21
C ARG A 61 2.21 -13.75 -3.90
N MET A 62 3.49 -14.10 -3.91
CA MET A 62 4.35 -14.01 -2.72
C MET A 62 4.46 -12.56 -2.24
N LEU A 63 4.65 -11.60 -3.15
CA LEU A 63 4.69 -10.18 -2.82
C LEU A 63 3.38 -9.72 -2.16
N GLN A 64 2.22 -10.08 -2.70
CA GLN A 64 0.91 -9.76 -2.11
C GLN A 64 0.74 -10.39 -0.73
N ASP A 65 1.08 -11.68 -0.57
CA ASP A 65 0.95 -12.38 0.71
C ASP A 65 1.88 -11.74 1.77
N THR A 66 3.08 -11.29 1.40
CA THR A 66 3.98 -10.55 2.30
C THR A 66 3.42 -9.19 2.70
N VAL A 67 2.79 -8.45 1.77
CA VAL A 67 2.11 -7.18 2.08
C VAL A 67 1.03 -7.37 3.15
N LEU A 68 0.19 -8.40 2.99
CA LEU A 68 -0.85 -8.72 3.97
C LEU A 68 -0.25 -9.18 5.31
N ALA A 69 0.81 -9.99 5.29
CA ALA A 69 1.50 -10.46 6.50
C ALA A 69 2.24 -9.34 7.25
N ALA A 70 2.59 -8.25 6.57
CA ALA A 70 3.18 -7.04 7.16
C ALA A 70 2.14 -6.08 7.77
N GLY A 71 0.86 -6.47 7.84
CA GLY A 71 -0.20 -5.65 8.45
C GLY A 71 -0.80 -4.59 7.53
N CYS A 72 -0.47 -4.61 6.23
CA CYS A 72 -1.20 -3.81 5.25
C CYS A 72 -2.54 -4.47 4.91
N LYS A 73 -3.47 -3.70 4.36
CA LYS A 73 -4.77 -4.20 3.86
C LYS A 73 -4.92 -3.94 2.37
N GLN A 74 -5.58 -4.89 1.69
CA GLN A 74 -6.08 -4.67 0.35
C GLN A 74 -7.36 -3.83 0.40
N ILE A 75 -7.39 -2.75 -0.37
CA ILE A 75 -8.56 -1.88 -0.49
C ILE A 75 -9.28 -2.22 -1.79
N LEU A 76 -10.52 -2.69 -1.67
CA LEU A 76 -11.36 -3.03 -2.81
C LEU A 76 -12.00 -1.76 -3.39
N VAL A 77 -11.19 -0.96 -4.07
CA VAL A 77 -11.67 0.27 -4.72
C VAL A 77 -12.62 -0.09 -5.87
N PRO A 78 -13.84 0.47 -5.92
CA PRO A 78 -14.79 0.15 -6.98
C PRO A 78 -14.47 0.93 -8.26
N PHE A 79 -13.46 0.47 -9.01
CA PHE A 79 -13.09 1.06 -10.30
C PHE A 79 -14.30 1.10 -11.26
N PRO A 80 -14.42 2.14 -12.11
CA PRO A 80 -15.48 2.20 -13.11
C PRO A 80 -15.43 1.01 -14.08
N PRO A 81 -16.58 0.52 -14.59
CA PRO A 81 -16.62 -0.62 -15.52
C PRO A 81 -15.71 -0.46 -16.75
N GLN A 82 -15.54 0.77 -17.23
CA GLN A 82 -14.73 1.16 -18.38
C GLN A 82 -13.31 1.61 -18.00
N THR A 83 -12.79 1.16 -16.86
CA THR A 83 -11.43 1.50 -16.42
C THR A 83 -10.39 0.98 -17.42
N ALA A 84 -9.39 1.82 -17.72
CA ALA A 84 -8.21 1.42 -18.48
C ALA A 84 -7.12 0.78 -17.59
N ALA A 85 -7.32 0.81 -16.26
CA ALA A 85 -6.38 0.24 -15.30
C ALA A 85 -6.23 -1.26 -15.51
N SER A 86 -4.98 -1.72 -15.60
CA SER A 86 -4.65 -3.14 -15.62
C SER A 86 -5.07 -3.86 -14.31
N PRO A 87 -5.16 -5.19 -14.30
CA PRO A 87 -5.49 -5.95 -13.09
C PRO A 87 -4.56 -5.66 -11.90
N ASP A 88 -3.29 -5.36 -12.16
CA ASP A 88 -2.30 -5.04 -11.11
C ASP A 88 -2.45 -3.60 -10.59
N GLU A 89 -2.91 -2.67 -11.42
CA GLU A 89 -3.24 -1.30 -11.00
C GLU A 89 -4.54 -1.24 -10.18
N GLN A 90 -5.45 -2.20 -10.39
CA GLN A 90 -6.69 -2.31 -9.61
C GLN A 90 -6.49 -2.95 -8.24
N LYS A 91 -5.34 -3.60 -7.99
CA LYS A 91 -4.99 -4.16 -6.68
C LYS A 91 -4.32 -3.11 -5.83
N VAL A 92 -5.12 -2.40 -5.03
CA VAL A 92 -4.64 -1.35 -4.13
C VAL A 92 -4.38 -1.90 -2.74
N PHE A 93 -3.23 -1.60 -2.18
CA PHE A 93 -2.84 -1.94 -0.82
C PHE A 93 -2.53 -0.67 -0.03
N ALA A 94 -2.82 -0.68 1.26
CA ALA A 94 -2.57 0.43 2.15
C ALA A 94 -2.03 -0.03 3.51
N LEU A 95 -1.15 0.77 4.09
CA LEU A 95 -0.69 0.59 5.46
C LEU A 95 -1.87 0.81 6.42
N TRP A 96 -2.20 -0.20 7.22
CA TRP A 96 -3.35 -0.12 8.13
C TRP A 96 -2.98 0.56 9.45
N GLU A 97 -1.83 0.21 10.00
CA GLU A 97 -1.28 0.74 11.25
C GLU A 97 0.18 1.16 10.99
N SER A 98 0.51 2.44 11.16
CA SER A 98 1.88 2.94 11.17
C SER A 98 2.40 3.09 12.60
N GLY A 99 1.52 2.99 13.60
CA GLY A 99 1.84 3.26 15.00
C GLY A 99 1.78 4.74 15.36
N ASP A 100 1.23 5.59 14.48
CA ASP A 100 1.03 7.01 14.74
C ASP A 100 -0.44 7.35 15.03
N MET A 101 -0.67 8.56 15.55
CA MET A 101 -2.02 9.04 15.92
C MET A 101 -2.95 9.23 14.72
N SER A 102 -2.43 9.17 13.49
CA SER A 102 -3.20 9.32 12.24
C SER A 102 -3.71 7.99 11.71
N ASP A 103 -3.41 6.87 12.38
CA ASP A 103 -3.91 5.53 12.01
C ASP A 103 -5.43 5.52 11.91
N GLN A 104 -6.14 6.04 12.90
CA GLN A 104 -7.60 6.09 12.88
C GLN A 104 -8.14 6.93 11.71
N HIS A 105 -7.56 8.10 11.46
CA HIS A 105 -7.94 8.95 10.33
C HIS A 105 -7.73 8.24 8.98
N ARG A 106 -6.61 7.53 8.85
CA ARG A 106 -6.28 6.79 7.64
C ARG A 106 -7.26 5.64 7.43
N GLN A 107 -7.60 4.89 8.46
CA GLN A 107 -8.55 3.78 8.39
C GLN A 107 -9.93 4.27 7.90
N VAL A 108 -10.46 5.34 8.48
CA VAL A 108 -11.72 5.96 8.04
C VAL A 108 -11.64 6.39 6.57
N LEU A 109 -10.53 7.02 6.17
CA LEU A 109 -10.33 7.41 4.77
C LEU A 109 -10.31 6.20 3.83
N LEU A 110 -9.60 5.13 4.17
CA LEU A 110 -9.50 3.93 3.35
C LEU A 110 -10.87 3.22 3.22
N GLU A 111 -11.69 3.23 4.27
CA GLU A 111 -13.05 2.72 4.23
C GLU A 111 -13.95 3.51 3.28
N ILE A 112 -13.79 4.83 3.19
CA ILE A 112 -14.50 5.64 2.17
C ILE A 112 -14.17 5.11 0.77
N PHE A 113 -12.90 4.86 0.48
CA PHE A 113 -12.46 4.41 -0.84
C PHE A 113 -12.78 2.93 -1.14
N SER A 114 -13.09 2.12 -0.14
CA SER A 114 -13.67 0.77 -0.36
C SER A 114 -15.06 0.81 -1.00
N LYS A 115 -15.75 1.97 -0.92
CA LYS A 115 -17.11 2.17 -1.45
C LYS A 115 -17.17 3.22 -2.55
N ASN A 116 -16.08 3.94 -2.79
CA ASN A 116 -16.04 5.06 -3.72
C ASN A 116 -14.73 5.04 -4.49
N TYR A 117 -14.79 5.16 -5.82
CA TYR A 117 -13.59 5.35 -6.63
C TYR A 117 -12.94 6.72 -6.38
N ARG A 118 -13.76 7.75 -6.17
CA ARG A 118 -13.35 9.14 -5.96
C ARG A 118 -14.37 9.91 -5.13
N VAL A 119 -13.92 10.90 -4.38
CA VAL A 119 -14.79 11.73 -3.53
C VAL A 119 -14.34 13.20 -3.51
N ARG A 120 -15.19 14.10 -3.02
CA ARG A 120 -14.80 15.49 -2.73
C ARG A 120 -14.15 15.61 -1.35
N ARG A 121 -13.31 16.63 -1.15
CA ARG A 121 -12.65 16.90 0.14
C ARG A 121 -13.65 16.99 1.30
N ASN A 122 -14.78 17.67 1.09
CA ASN A 122 -15.79 17.85 2.13
C ASN A 122 -16.38 16.53 2.62
N MET A 123 -16.54 15.53 1.74
CA MET A 123 -17.03 14.21 2.16
C MET A 123 -16.03 13.51 3.07
N ILE A 124 -14.73 13.59 2.76
CA ILE A 124 -13.67 13.04 3.60
C ILE A 124 -13.67 13.75 4.96
N GLN A 125 -13.70 15.08 4.96
CA GLN A 125 -13.73 15.87 6.19
C GLN A 125 -14.94 15.52 7.06
N SER A 126 -16.15 15.48 6.50
CA SER A 126 -17.36 15.14 7.25
C SER A 126 -17.30 13.73 7.85
N ARG A 127 -16.76 12.74 7.12
CA ARG A 127 -16.60 11.38 7.63
C ARG A 127 -15.54 11.28 8.72
N LEU A 128 -14.41 11.96 8.57
CA LEU A 128 -13.39 12.02 9.62
C LEU A 128 -13.94 12.67 10.90
N THR A 129 -14.64 13.79 10.77
CA THR A 129 -15.29 14.46 11.90
C THR A 129 -16.32 13.56 12.59
N GLN A 130 -17.11 12.81 11.83
CA GLN A 130 -18.11 11.90 12.38
C GLN A 130 -17.49 10.74 13.18
N GLU A 131 -16.39 10.15 12.69
CA GLU A 131 -15.81 8.93 13.27
C GLU A 131 -14.69 9.21 14.30
N CYS A 132 -14.06 10.38 14.23
CA CYS A 132 -12.89 10.73 15.05
C CYS A 132 -13.12 11.96 15.94
N GLY A 133 -14.23 12.68 15.78
CA GLY A 133 -14.63 13.81 16.62
C GLY A 133 -14.57 15.18 15.93
N GLU A 134 -15.22 16.16 16.54
CA GLU A 134 -15.43 17.51 15.99
C GLU A 134 -14.15 18.38 15.93
N ASP A 135 -13.10 18.02 16.68
CA ASP A 135 -11.87 18.82 16.83
C ASP A 135 -10.77 18.51 15.79
N LEU A 136 -11.13 17.82 14.70
CA LEU A 136 -10.17 17.47 13.64
C LEU A 136 -9.63 18.72 12.95
N SER A 137 -8.35 18.99 13.12
CA SER A 137 -7.71 20.16 12.54
C SER A 137 -7.58 20.02 11.03
N LYS A 138 -7.57 21.16 10.33
CA LYS A 138 -7.29 21.20 8.89
C LYS A 138 -5.96 20.51 8.54
N GLN A 139 -4.95 20.63 9.41
CA GLN A 139 -3.63 20.06 9.19
C GLN A 139 -3.64 18.53 9.21
N GLU A 140 -4.42 17.92 10.11
CA GLU A 140 -4.57 16.46 10.18
C GLU A 140 -5.29 15.90 8.95
N VAL A 141 -6.34 16.59 8.50
CA VAL A 141 -7.03 16.24 7.25
C VAL A 141 -6.10 16.36 6.05
N ASP A 142 -5.35 17.47 5.94
CA ASP A 142 -4.42 17.68 4.84
C ASP A 142 -3.25 16.67 4.87
N LYS A 143 -2.80 16.27 6.06
CA LYS A 143 -1.79 15.21 6.24
C LYS A 143 -2.29 13.87 5.72
N VAL A 144 -3.44 13.38 6.16
CA VAL A 144 -3.95 12.06 5.73
C VAL A 144 -4.23 12.04 4.22
N LEU A 145 -4.72 13.15 3.66
CA LEU A 145 -4.92 13.31 2.22
C LEU A 145 -3.59 13.27 1.46
N LYS A 146 -2.55 13.94 1.96
CA LYS A 146 -1.21 13.89 1.36
C LYS A 146 -0.58 12.50 1.41
N ASP A 147 -0.81 11.79 2.51
CA ASP A 147 -0.23 10.47 2.74
C ASP A 147 -0.91 9.42 1.84
N CYS A 148 -2.23 9.46 1.68
CA CYS A 148 -2.99 8.38 1.03
C CYS A 148 -3.53 8.69 -0.37
N CYS A 149 -3.71 9.97 -0.70
CA CYS A 149 -4.51 10.39 -1.84
C CYS A 149 -3.75 11.25 -2.85
N VAL A 150 -4.39 11.46 -4.00
CA VAL A 150 -4.02 12.42 -5.03
C VAL A 150 -5.28 13.21 -5.45
N SER A 151 -5.10 14.49 -5.75
CA SER A 151 -6.17 15.37 -6.25
C SER A 151 -6.08 15.50 -7.77
N CYS A 152 -7.19 15.23 -8.47
CA CYS A 152 -7.30 15.39 -9.92
C CYS A 152 -8.70 15.91 -10.27
N GLY A 153 -8.78 17.03 -11.01
CA GLY A 153 -10.06 17.62 -11.44
C GLY A 153 -11.01 17.99 -10.29
N GLY A 154 -10.48 18.42 -9.14
CA GLY A 154 -11.27 18.75 -7.95
C GLY A 154 -11.82 17.54 -7.17
N MET A 155 -11.43 16.33 -7.56
CA MET A 155 -11.79 15.07 -6.90
C MET A 155 -10.54 14.44 -6.27
N TRP A 156 -10.72 13.72 -5.18
CA TRP A 156 -9.69 12.97 -4.49
C TRP A 156 -9.82 11.49 -4.78
N TYR A 157 -8.68 10.85 -5.00
CA TYR A 157 -8.52 9.44 -5.34
C TYR A 157 -7.42 8.85 -4.46
N LEU A 158 -7.42 7.53 -4.23
CA LEU A 158 -6.24 6.88 -3.67
C LEU A 158 -5.06 6.99 -4.64
N LYS A 159 -3.84 7.06 -4.09
CA LYS A 159 -2.63 7.07 -4.91
C LYS A 159 -2.57 5.84 -5.83
N GLY A 160 -2.15 6.08 -7.07
CA GLY A 160 -2.03 5.05 -8.09
C GLY A 160 -3.34 4.62 -8.77
N THR A 161 -4.50 5.12 -8.36
CA THR A 161 -5.78 4.73 -8.99
C THR A 161 -6.21 5.66 -10.12
N VAL A 162 -5.66 6.88 -10.21
CA VAL A 162 -5.95 7.82 -11.32
C VAL A 162 -5.20 7.38 -12.57
N GLN A 163 -5.96 7.14 -13.64
CA GLN A 163 -5.40 6.87 -14.97
C GLN A 163 -5.07 8.22 -15.61
N SER A 164 -3.77 8.48 -15.84
CA SER A 164 -3.28 9.70 -16.50
C SER A 164 -3.02 9.46 -17.97
#